data_AF-A0A9N9BV24-F1
#
_entry.id   AF-A0A9N9BV24-F1
#
_cell.length_a   1.000
_cell.length_b   1.000
_cell.length_c   1.000
_cell.angle_alpha   90.00
_cell.angle_beta   90.00
_cell.angle_gamma   90.00
#
_symmetry.space_group_name_H-M   'P 1'
#
loop_
_entity.id
_entity.type
_entity.pdbx_description
1 polymer ?
#
loop_
_entity_poly.entity_id
_entity_poly.type
_entity_poly.pdbx_seq_one_letter_code
_entity_poly.pdbx_strand_id
1 'polypeptide(L)'
;MKASDKLPSVTVNEKKPTDNINIADFFAPYKKAILFGVPGAFTPGCAKTHVPGYLENYDKIKAKGVEKIAVISVNDAYVMQAWRNSYNHGDKITFLADPRAEFAKAADLYFDVSDLGGIRSKRFAAILENGVVTRIDVESDNSGLECSLAPAILRHL
;
A
#
# COMPACT_ATOMS: atom_id res chain seq x y z
N MET A 1 -7.82 -7.64 8.64
CA MET A 1 -8.47 -6.47 8.03
C MET A 1 -9.51 -6.97 7.03
N LYS A 2 -10.75 -6.50 7.12
CA LYS A 2 -11.87 -6.85 6.24
C LYS A 2 -12.74 -5.61 5.98
N ALA A 3 -13.72 -5.74 5.09
CA ALA A 3 -14.70 -4.68 4.87
C ALA A 3 -15.39 -4.27 6.20
N SER A 4 -15.69 -2.99 6.33
CA SER A 4 -16.21 -2.29 7.51
C SER A 4 -15.23 -2.13 8.69
N ASP A 5 -14.03 -2.71 8.65
CA ASP A 5 -13.00 -2.40 9.64
C ASP A 5 -12.48 -0.96 9.46
N LYS A 6 -12.14 -0.29 10.56
CA LYS A 6 -11.27 0.90 10.52
C LYS A 6 -9.83 0.44 10.30
N LEU A 7 -9.01 1.27 9.65
CA LEU A 7 -7.56 1.02 9.63
C LEU A 7 -6.99 0.93 11.05
N PRO A 8 -6.06 0.00 11.33
CA PRO A 8 -5.34 -0.05 12.59
C PRO A 8 -4.67 1.31 12.88
N SER A 9 -4.80 1.79 14.12
CA SER A 9 -4.10 2.98 14.57
C SER A 9 -2.66 2.62 14.96
N VAL A 10 -1.77 2.64 13.97
CA VAL A 10 -0.35 2.29 14.11
C VAL A 10 0.52 3.34 13.44
N THR A 11 1.76 3.46 13.93
CA THR A 11 2.73 4.40 13.39
C THR A 11 3.54 3.75 12.28
N VAL A 12 3.55 4.38 11.11
CA VAL A 12 4.41 4.07 9.97
C VAL A 12 5.30 5.28 9.66
N ASN A 13 6.24 5.14 8.73
CA ASN A 13 7.09 6.24 8.29
C ASN A 13 6.85 6.60 6.83
N GLU A 14 7.13 7.83 6.43
CA GLU A 14 7.15 8.22 5.00
C GLU A 14 8.59 8.30 4.47
N LYS A 15 9.23 9.48 4.59
CA LYS A 15 10.49 9.78 3.89
C LYS A 15 11.74 9.40 4.66
N LYS A 16 11.66 9.41 5.99
CA LYS A 16 12.74 9.07 6.93
C LYS A 16 12.15 8.54 8.24
N PRO A 17 12.94 7.85 9.08
CA PRO A 17 12.43 7.23 10.32
C PRO A 17 11.83 8.19 11.35
N THR A 18 12.11 9.50 11.26
CA THR A 18 11.50 10.51 12.14
C THR A 18 10.17 11.04 11.61
N ASP A 19 9.84 10.79 10.34
CA ASP A 19 8.60 11.25 9.70
C ASP A 19 7.50 10.24 10.03
N ASN A 20 7.11 10.23 11.30
CA ASN A 20 6.09 9.35 11.85
C ASN A 20 4.69 9.78 11.37
N ILE A 21 3.91 8.79 10.94
CA ILE A 21 2.53 8.95 10.48
C ILE A 21 1.68 7.91 11.19
N ASN A 22 0.62 8.33 11.89
CA ASN A 22 -0.44 7.40 12.25
C ASN A 22 -1.26 7.08 11.00
N ILE A 23 -1.26 5.83 10.56
CA ILE A 23 -1.85 5.46 9.26
C ILE A 23 -3.38 5.63 9.23
N ALA A 24 -4.06 5.46 10.36
CA ALA A 24 -5.51 5.67 10.43
C ALA A 24 -5.83 7.16 10.25
N ASP A 25 -5.11 8.04 10.96
CA ASP A 25 -5.28 9.49 10.85
C ASP A 25 -4.88 10.02 9.48
N PHE A 26 -3.88 9.40 8.83
CA PHE A 26 -3.46 9.76 7.48
C PHE A 26 -4.59 9.58 6.45
N PHE A 27 -5.40 8.52 6.58
CA PHE A 27 -6.47 8.22 5.64
C PHE A 27 -7.83 8.79 6.03
N ALA A 28 -8.06 9.14 7.30
CA ALA A 28 -9.35 9.63 7.79
C ALA A 28 -9.89 10.89 7.06
N PRO A 29 -9.07 11.88 6.65
CA PRO A 29 -9.56 13.07 5.95
C PRO A 29 -10.06 12.80 4.53
N TYR A 30 -9.64 11.69 3.91
CA TYR A 30 -9.95 11.42 2.50
C TYR A 30 -11.29 10.71 2.37
N LYS A 31 -12.18 11.27 1.55
CA LYS A 31 -13.50 10.67 1.29
C LYS A 31 -13.37 9.31 0.60
N LYS A 32 -12.41 9.18 -0.32
CA LYS A 32 -12.07 7.92 -0.98
C LYS A 32 -10.56 7.83 -1.17
N ALA A 33 -9.95 6.72 -0.77
CA ALA A 33 -8.52 6.47 -0.91
C ALA A 33 -8.22 5.02 -1.27
N ILE A 34 -7.01 4.77 -1.77
CA ILE A 34 -6.48 3.43 -2.01
C ILE A 34 -5.21 3.23 -1.18
N LEU A 35 -5.15 2.11 -0.47
CA LEU A 35 -3.95 1.59 0.15
C LEU A 35 -3.63 0.23 -0.45
N PHE A 36 -2.45 0.05 -1.01
CA PHE A 36 -2.00 -1.27 -1.47
C PHE A 36 -0.69 -1.69 -0.80
N GLY A 37 -0.59 -2.97 -0.47
CA GLY A 37 0.57 -3.57 0.16
C GLY A 37 1.41 -4.37 -0.82
N VAL A 38 2.72 -4.40 -0.59
CA VAL A 38 3.66 -5.22 -1.34
C VAL A 38 4.62 -5.99 -0.43
N PRO A 39 5.09 -7.18 -0.87
CA PRO A 39 6.11 -7.93 -0.13
C PRO A 39 7.43 -7.20 0.09
N GLY A 40 7.83 -6.31 -0.83
CA GLY A 40 9.10 -5.61 -0.70
C GLY A 40 9.38 -4.62 -1.81
N ALA A 41 9.97 -3.49 -1.43
CA ALA A 41 10.58 -2.55 -2.36
C ALA A 41 11.60 -3.26 -3.28
N PHE A 42 11.73 -2.78 -4.51
CA PHE A 42 12.64 -3.28 -5.54
C PHE A 42 12.48 -4.75 -6.00
N THR A 43 11.57 -5.53 -5.41
CA THR A 43 11.28 -6.89 -5.90
C THR A 43 10.59 -6.84 -7.29
N PRO A 44 10.85 -7.79 -8.22
CA PRO A 44 10.45 -7.65 -9.62
C PRO A 44 8.96 -7.37 -9.85
N GLY A 45 8.07 -8.16 -9.25
CA GLY A 45 6.61 -7.97 -9.42
C GLY A 45 6.11 -6.66 -8.83
N CYS A 46 6.68 -6.21 -7.71
CA CYS A 46 6.32 -4.95 -7.07
C CYS A 46 6.80 -3.75 -7.87
N ALA A 47 8.04 -3.80 -8.36
CA ALA A 47 8.72 -2.68 -8.99
C ALA A 47 8.43 -2.53 -10.49
N LYS A 48 8.15 -3.64 -11.20
CA LYS A 48 7.89 -3.62 -12.65
C LYS A 48 6.43 -3.72 -13.03
N THR A 49 5.56 -4.13 -12.11
CA THR A 49 4.13 -4.36 -12.42
C THR A 49 3.21 -3.62 -11.47
N HIS A 50 3.30 -3.86 -10.16
CA HIS A 50 2.28 -3.36 -9.23
C HIS A 50 2.26 -1.83 -9.13
N VAL A 51 3.38 -1.21 -8.73
CA VAL A 51 3.47 0.27 -8.64
C VAL A 51 3.31 0.95 -10.01
N PRO A 52 4.01 0.52 -11.08
CA PRO A 52 3.82 1.10 -12.42
C PRO A 52 2.36 1.04 -12.89
N GLY A 53 1.64 -0.06 -12.64
CA GLY A 53 0.23 -0.19 -13.01
C GLY A 53 -0.66 0.87 -12.34
N TYR A 54 -0.40 1.22 -11.07
CA TYR A 54 -1.10 2.33 -10.40
C TYR A 54 -0.70 3.71 -10.95
N LEU A 55 0.56 3.90 -11.35
CA LEU A 55 1.04 5.14 -11.95
C LEU A 55 0.43 5.39 -13.34
N GLU A 56 0.37 4.35 -14.18
CA GLU A 56 -0.23 4.37 -15.51
C GLU A 56 -1.74 4.62 -15.48
N ASN A 57 -2.42 4.12 -14.44
CA ASN A 57 -3.85 4.28 -14.27
C ASN A 57 -4.23 5.43 -13.33
N TYR A 58 -3.26 6.23 -12.88
CA TYR A 58 -3.47 7.28 -11.88
C TYR A 58 -4.61 8.21 -12.26
N ASP A 59 -4.63 8.77 -13.47
CA ASP A 59 -5.64 9.73 -13.88
C ASP A 59 -7.04 9.12 -13.96
N LYS A 60 -7.14 7.85 -14.38
CA LYS A 60 -8.42 7.09 -14.38
C LYS A 60 -8.93 6.85 -12.96
N ILE A 61 -8.02 6.51 -12.04
CA ILE A 61 -8.34 6.31 -10.62
C ILE A 61 -8.81 7.64 -9.99
N LYS A 62 -8.10 8.74 -10.27
CA LYS A 62 -8.49 10.09 -9.82
C LYS A 62 -9.85 10.50 -10.37
N ALA A 63 -10.14 10.22 -11.64
CA ALA A 63 -11.44 10.50 -12.26
C ALA A 63 -12.61 9.76 -11.61
N LYS A 64 -12.35 8.66 -10.89
CA LYS A 64 -13.33 7.92 -10.07
C LYS A 64 -13.52 8.46 -8.64
N GLY A 65 -12.95 9.63 -8.35
CA GLY A 65 -13.09 10.32 -7.07
C GLY A 65 -12.12 9.86 -5.98
N VAL A 66 -11.11 9.06 -6.31
CA VAL A 66 -10.05 8.69 -5.34
C VAL A 66 -9.18 9.91 -5.08
N GLU A 67 -9.04 10.30 -3.81
CA GLU A 67 -8.30 11.47 -3.37
C GLU A 67 -6.83 11.15 -3.07
N LYS A 68 -6.56 9.96 -2.51
CA LYS A 68 -5.22 9.52 -2.11
C LYS A 68 -4.93 8.09 -2.56
N ILE A 69 -3.69 7.85 -2.99
CA ILE A 69 -3.15 6.51 -3.25
C ILE A 69 -1.85 6.39 -2.46
N ALA A 70 -1.70 5.30 -1.69
CA ALA A 70 -0.44 4.97 -1.05
C ALA A 70 -0.08 3.49 -1.20
N VAL A 71 1.23 3.23 -1.23
CA VAL A 71 1.81 1.90 -1.12
C VAL A 71 2.44 1.73 0.25
N ILE A 72 2.29 0.55 0.86
CA ILE A 72 2.96 0.18 2.12
C ILE A 72 3.81 -1.08 1.93
N SER A 73 4.97 -1.12 2.59
CA SER A 73 5.86 -2.30 2.58
C SER A 73 6.58 -2.43 3.91
N VAL A 74 6.96 -3.67 4.26
CA VAL A 74 7.87 -3.96 5.38
C VAL A 74 9.31 -3.71 4.91
N ASN A 75 9.65 -2.43 4.85
CA ASN A 75 10.97 -1.89 4.57
C ASN A 75 11.15 -0.63 5.43
N ASP A 76 12.40 -0.21 5.67
CA ASP A 76 12.66 1.08 6.31
C ASP A 76 12.34 2.26 5.38
N ALA A 77 12.21 3.44 6.01
CA ALA A 77 11.83 4.67 5.32
C ALA A 77 12.86 5.11 4.27
N TYR A 78 14.16 4.83 4.46
CA TYR A 78 15.17 5.22 3.49
C TYR A 78 15.07 4.36 2.23
N VAL A 79 14.86 3.05 2.38
CA VAL A 79 14.60 2.14 1.26
C VAL A 79 13.32 2.51 0.53
N MET A 80 12.23 2.79 1.25
CA MET A 80 10.96 3.21 0.64
C MET A 80 11.09 4.55 -0.08
N GLN A 81 11.85 5.50 0.46
CA GLN A 81 12.11 6.79 -0.18
C GLN A 81 12.99 6.65 -1.43
N ALA A 82 14.02 5.81 -1.39
CA ALA A 82 14.85 5.52 -2.55
C ALA A 82 14.02 4.84 -3.66
N TRP A 83 13.13 3.92 -3.28
CA TRP A 83 12.24 3.25 -4.23
C TRP A 83 11.24 4.21 -4.85
N ARG A 84 10.63 5.10 -4.06
CA ARG A 84 9.79 6.20 -4.58
C ARG A 84 10.55 7.03 -5.62
N ASN A 85 11.77 7.44 -5.29
CA ASN A 85 12.59 8.28 -6.16
C ASN A 85 13.09 7.57 -7.43
N SER A 86 13.02 6.23 -7.49
CA SER A 86 13.33 5.47 -8.70
C SER A 86 12.27 5.64 -9.80
N TYR A 87 11.10 6.18 -9.46
CA TYR A 87 10.03 6.51 -10.41
C TYR A 87 9.97 8.01 -10.66
N ASN A 88 9.76 8.42 -11.91
CA ASN A 88 9.52 9.82 -12.26
C ASN A 88 8.01 10.16 -12.18
N HIS A 89 7.46 10.25 -10.96
CA HIS A 89 6.01 10.36 -10.75
C HIS A 89 5.52 11.51 -9.86
N GLY A 90 6.42 12.37 -9.37
CA GLY A 90 6.08 13.45 -8.44
C GLY A 90 5.38 12.92 -7.19
N ASP A 91 4.23 13.50 -6.85
CA ASP A 91 3.46 13.16 -5.64
C ASP A 91 2.24 12.26 -5.89
N LYS A 92 2.21 11.55 -7.04
CA LYS A 92 1.07 10.68 -7.41
C LYS A 92 0.78 9.57 -6.39
N ILE A 93 1.81 8.95 -5.81
CA ILE A 93 1.66 7.85 -4.84
C ILE A 93 2.53 8.15 -3.62
N THR A 94 1.94 8.04 -2.42
CA THR A 94 2.68 8.10 -1.16
C THR A 94 3.29 6.73 -0.86
N PHE A 95 4.54 6.68 -0.42
CA PHE A 95 5.24 5.44 -0.06
C PHE A 95 5.39 5.41 1.46
N LEU A 96 4.77 4.41 2.09
CA LEU A 96 4.75 4.22 3.54
C LEU A 96 5.65 3.04 3.91
N ALA A 97 6.53 3.26 4.87
CA ALA A 97 7.42 2.26 5.45
C ALA A 97 6.83 1.71 6.76
N ASP A 98 6.69 0.39 6.84
CA ASP A 98 6.32 -0.35 8.04
C ASP A 98 7.51 -1.20 8.53
N PRO A 99 8.60 -0.58 9.01
CA PRO A 99 9.87 -1.27 9.26
C PRO A 99 9.77 -2.40 10.30
N ARG A 100 8.74 -2.36 11.17
CA ARG A 100 8.54 -3.32 12.25
C ARG A 100 7.41 -4.32 11.97
N ALA A 101 6.80 -4.25 10.79
CA ALA A 101 5.61 -5.00 10.42
C ALA A 101 4.43 -4.76 11.41
N GLU A 102 4.37 -3.60 12.05
CA GLU A 102 3.33 -3.28 13.04
C GLU A 102 1.97 -3.16 12.35
N PHE A 103 1.92 -2.47 11.20
CA PHE A 103 0.71 -2.41 10.39
C PHE A 103 0.37 -3.78 9.80
N ALA A 104 1.35 -4.44 9.17
CA ALA A 104 1.11 -5.72 8.52
C ALA A 104 0.55 -6.76 9.50
N LYS A 105 1.08 -6.82 10.73
CA LYS A 105 0.57 -7.70 11.80
C LYS A 105 -0.80 -7.27 12.31
N ALA A 106 -0.99 -5.99 12.63
CA ALA A 106 -2.27 -5.48 13.15
C ALA A 106 -3.42 -5.65 12.14
N ALA A 107 -3.11 -5.59 10.85
CA ALA A 107 -4.05 -5.81 9.77
C ALA A 107 -4.25 -7.29 9.39
N ASP A 108 -3.49 -8.23 9.96
CA ASP A 108 -3.43 -9.64 9.54
C ASP A 108 -3.05 -9.82 8.04
N LEU A 109 -2.19 -8.93 7.56
CA LEU A 109 -1.69 -8.85 6.19
C LEU A 109 -0.18 -9.06 6.13
N TYR A 110 0.29 -10.05 6.88
CA TYR A 110 1.69 -10.45 6.90
C TYR A 110 1.88 -11.92 6.52
N PHE A 111 3.06 -12.25 6.03
CA PHE A 111 3.49 -13.64 5.84
C PHE A 111 4.99 -13.74 6.07
N ASP A 112 5.47 -14.91 6.46
CA ASP A 112 6.90 -15.17 6.64
C ASP A 112 7.50 -15.70 5.33
N VAL A 113 8.59 -15.08 4.88
CA VAL A 113 9.32 -15.45 3.68
C VAL A 113 10.81 -15.26 3.92
N SER A 114 11.49 -16.36 4.24
CA SER A 114 12.92 -16.40 4.56
C SER A 114 13.79 -15.78 3.46
N ASP A 115 13.41 -15.96 2.20
CA ASP A 115 14.15 -15.46 1.03
C ASP A 115 14.17 -13.93 0.97
N LEU A 116 13.23 -13.27 1.64
CA LEU A 116 13.18 -11.82 1.81
C LEU A 116 13.57 -11.41 3.24
N GLY A 117 14.17 -12.29 4.03
CA GLY A 117 14.64 -11.96 5.38
C GLY A 117 13.55 -11.94 6.45
N GLY A 118 12.43 -12.66 6.24
CA GLY A 118 11.43 -12.93 7.27
C GLY A 118 10.06 -12.32 6.96
N ILE A 119 9.43 -11.73 7.99
CA ILE A 119 8.07 -11.20 7.91
C ILE A 119 7.97 -10.06 6.89
N ARG A 120 7.07 -10.21 5.92
CA ARG A 120 6.72 -9.20 4.91
C ARG A 120 5.22 -8.96 4.86
N SER A 121 4.81 -7.88 4.18
CA SER A 121 3.39 -7.61 3.93
C SER A 121 2.89 -8.48 2.78
N LYS A 122 1.72 -9.11 2.94
CA LYS A 122 1.01 -9.76 1.83
C LYS A 122 0.77 -8.75 0.71
N ARG A 123 0.67 -9.21 -0.53
CA ARG A 123 0.20 -8.34 -1.61
C ARG A 123 -1.32 -8.16 -1.50
N PHE A 124 -1.77 -6.92 -1.40
CA PHE A 124 -3.18 -6.59 -1.31
C PHE A 124 -3.46 -5.20 -1.89
N ALA A 125 -4.72 -4.90 -2.15
CA ALA A 125 -5.21 -3.54 -2.36
C ALA A 125 -6.54 -3.35 -1.62
N ALA A 126 -6.70 -2.18 -1.00
CA ALA A 126 -7.88 -1.81 -0.25
C ALA A 126 -8.42 -0.46 -0.75
N ILE A 127 -9.75 -0.38 -0.84
CA ILE A 127 -10.48 0.88 -1.03
C ILE A 127 -10.94 1.34 0.36
N LEU A 128 -10.67 2.60 0.66
CA LEU A 128 -10.96 3.23 1.93
C LEU A 128 -11.91 4.40 1.73
N GLU A 129 -12.88 4.56 2.62
CA GLU A 129 -13.71 5.76 2.72
C GLU A 129 -13.61 6.30 4.14
N ASN A 130 -13.10 7.53 4.31
CA ASN A 130 -12.89 8.16 5.61
C ASN A 130 -12.11 7.26 6.62
N GLY A 131 -11.08 6.57 6.12
CA GLY A 131 -10.27 5.64 6.91
C GLY A 131 -10.93 4.29 7.24
N VAL A 132 -12.13 4.02 6.72
CA VAL A 132 -12.84 2.74 6.85
C VAL A 132 -12.64 1.92 5.58
N VAL A 133 -12.32 0.63 5.73
CA VAL A 133 -12.16 -0.31 4.62
C VAL A 133 -13.52 -0.62 4.02
N THR A 134 -13.75 -0.24 2.76
CA THR A 134 -14.96 -0.62 2.03
C THR A 134 -14.76 -1.87 1.20
N ARG A 135 -13.50 -2.11 0.77
CA ARG A 135 -13.09 -3.31 0.04
C ARG A 135 -11.64 -3.64 0.35
N ILE A 136 -11.31 -4.94 0.37
CA ILE A 136 -9.94 -5.43 0.38
C ILE A 136 -9.85 -6.66 -0.53
N ASP A 137 -8.87 -6.65 -1.44
CA ASP A 137 -8.52 -7.76 -2.31
C ASP A 137 -7.09 -8.20 -1.97
N VAL A 138 -6.91 -9.45 -1.52
CA VAL A 138 -5.63 -10.01 -1.08
C VAL A 138 -5.24 -11.14 -2.02
N GLU A 139 -4.01 -11.12 -2.53
CA GLU A 139 -3.50 -12.19 -3.39
C GLU A 139 -3.38 -13.50 -2.60
N SER A 140 -3.89 -14.59 -3.16
CA SER A 140 -4.03 -15.87 -2.44
C SER A 140 -2.70 -16.56 -2.11
N ASP A 141 -1.66 -16.33 -2.90
CA ASP A 141 -0.34 -16.97 -2.79
C ASP A 141 0.78 -15.99 -2.36
N ASN A 142 0.42 -14.75 -2.02
CA ASN A 142 1.33 -13.63 -1.69
C ASN A 142 2.30 -13.19 -2.81
N SER A 143 2.30 -13.87 -3.96
CA SER A 143 3.19 -13.63 -5.10
C SER A 143 2.45 -13.08 -6.32
N GLY A 144 1.16 -13.42 -6.42
CA GLY A 144 0.21 -13.10 -7.47
C GLY A 144 0.14 -11.62 -7.82
N LEU A 145 -0.28 -11.35 -9.03
CA LEU A 145 -0.41 -10.02 -9.61
C LEU A 145 -1.73 -9.99 -10.39
N GLU A 146 -2.85 -10.02 -9.69
CA GLU A 146 -4.17 -10.09 -10.31
C GLU A 146 -5.18 -9.20 -9.59
N CYS A 147 -5.70 -9.65 -8.44
CA CYS A 147 -6.80 -8.98 -7.76
C CYS A 147 -6.38 -7.66 -7.11
N SER A 148 -5.10 -7.50 -6.77
CA SER A 148 -4.59 -6.26 -6.18
C SER A 148 -4.17 -5.22 -7.21
N LEU A 149 -4.14 -5.54 -8.51
CA LEU A 149 -3.64 -4.62 -9.54
C LEU A 149 -4.63 -3.48 -9.82
N ALA A 150 -4.10 -2.33 -10.26
CA ALA A 150 -4.89 -1.15 -10.58
C ALA A 150 -6.09 -1.40 -11.53
N PRO A 151 -5.99 -2.20 -12.61
CA PRO A 151 -7.14 -2.51 -13.47
C PRO A 151 -8.24 -3.28 -12.74
N ALA A 152 -7.89 -4.17 -11.81
CA ALA A 152 -8.87 -4.88 -10.99
C ALA A 152 -9.59 -3.91 -10.05
N ILE A 153 -8.83 -3.06 -9.35
CA ILE A 153 -9.38 -2.05 -8.44
C ILE A 153 -10.26 -1.04 -9.17
N LEU A 154 -9.91 -0.61 -10.37
CA LEU A 154 -10.73 0.29 -11.19
C LEU A 154 -12.15 -0.23 -11.46
N ARG A 155 -12.35 -1.55 -11.51
CA ARG A 155 -13.68 -2.16 -11.69
C ARG A 155 -14.58 -2.03 -10.44
N HIS A 156 -13.99 -1.65 -9.31
CA HIS A 156 -14.66 -1.51 -8.02
C HIS A 156 -14.81 -0.04 -7.58
N LEU A 157 -14.33 0.92 -8.38
CA LEU A 157 -14.33 2.36 -8.08
C LEU A 157 -15.51 3.16 -8.65
#